data_AF-A0A974NED7-F1
#
_entry.id   AF-A0A974NED7-F1
#
_cell.length_a   1.000
_cell.length_b   1.000
_cell.length_c   1.000
_cell.angle_alpha   90.00
_cell.angle_beta   90.00
_cell.angle_gamma   90.00
#
_symmetry.space_group_name_H-M   'P 1'
#
loop_
_entity.id
_entity.type
_entity.pdbx_description
1 polymer ?
#
loop_
_entity_poly.entity_id
_entity_poly.type
_entity_poly.pdbx_seq_one_letter_code
_entity_poly.pdbx_strand_id
1 'polypeptide(L)'
;MTVEETKPKKGARLANKRRIATILILLLCSFIFVAWQEAPRLTIHNISNQPLLYIVKVNGNESSVGSIPSNTEFTINLPFIKGRNAAIYFQAKTSDKVISSLARTGYLGGIHFYIQPDLNISMEPTPLGFMTEQQEKDEVIIK
;
A
#
# COMPACT_ATOMS: atom_id res chain seq x y z
N MET A 1 -20.82 -2.97 73.46
CA MET A 1 -20.89 -2.91 71.99
C MET A 1 -19.50 -2.62 71.47
N THR A 2 -18.74 -3.64 71.08
CA THR A 2 -17.41 -3.49 70.49
C THR A 2 -17.56 -3.43 68.98
N VAL A 3 -17.21 -2.28 68.41
CA VAL A 3 -17.22 -2.04 66.95
C VAL A 3 -16.05 -2.79 66.34
N GLU A 4 -16.37 -3.79 65.51
CA GLU A 4 -15.38 -4.56 64.76
C GLU A 4 -14.80 -3.67 63.64
N GLU A 5 -13.58 -3.20 63.83
CA GLU A 5 -12.89 -2.38 62.84
C GLU A 5 -12.40 -3.28 61.69
N THR A 6 -13.20 -3.38 60.62
CA THR A 6 -12.86 -4.16 59.42
C THR A 6 -11.62 -3.57 58.74
N LYS A 7 -10.44 -4.11 59.05
CA LYS A 7 -9.18 -3.80 58.35
C LYS A 7 -9.38 -3.92 56.84
N PRO A 8 -9.01 -2.90 56.04
CA PRO A 8 -9.17 -2.97 54.60
C PRO A 8 -8.35 -4.14 54.04
N LYS A 9 -9.04 -5.10 53.40
CA LYS A 9 -8.45 -6.30 52.80
C LYS A 9 -7.35 -5.88 51.81
N LYS A 10 -6.09 -5.90 52.26
CA LYS A 10 -4.89 -5.58 51.45
C LYS A 10 -4.87 -6.36 50.12
N GLY A 11 -5.43 -7.57 50.09
CA GLY A 11 -5.59 -8.39 48.89
C GLY A 11 -6.51 -7.80 47.82
N ALA A 12 -7.58 -7.08 48.18
CA ALA A 12 -8.51 -6.49 47.21
C ALA A 12 -7.87 -5.30 46.45
N ARG A 13 -7.08 -4.48 47.16
CA ARG A 13 -6.30 -3.40 46.53
C ARG A 13 -5.21 -3.94 45.61
N LEU A 14 -4.55 -5.04 45.98
CA LEU A 14 -3.52 -5.68 45.16
C LEU A 14 -4.12 -6.34 43.89
N ALA A 15 -5.28 -6.99 44.01
CA ALA A 15 -6.00 -7.57 42.88
C ALA A 15 -6.45 -6.50 41.87
N ASN A 16 -6.97 -5.36 42.34
CA ASN A 16 -7.35 -4.24 41.48
C ASN A 16 -6.14 -3.61 40.78
N LYS A 17 -5.00 -3.46 41.47
CA LYS A 17 -3.75 -2.98 40.85
C LYS A 17 -3.27 -3.91 39.74
N ARG A 18 -3.33 -5.23 39.94
CA ARG A 18 -2.96 -6.22 38.91
C ARG A 18 -3.88 -6.14 37.70
N ARG A 19 -5.21 -6.05 37.91
CA ARG A 19 -6.19 -5.89 36.82
C ARG A 19 -5.94 -4.62 36.00
N ILE A 20 -5.70 -3.49 36.67
CA ILE A 20 -5.40 -2.20 36.00
C ILE A 20 -4.09 -2.31 35.21
N ALA A 21 -3.05 -2.91 35.79
CA ALA A 21 -1.78 -3.14 35.09
C ALA A 21 -1.97 -4.03 33.85
N THR A 22 -2.76 -5.11 33.93
CA THR A 22 -3.06 -5.96 32.78
C THR A 22 -3.80 -5.19 31.67
N ILE A 23 -4.78 -4.36 32.02
CA ILE A 23 -5.51 -3.52 31.05
C ILE A 23 -4.55 -2.52 30.38
N LEU A 24 -3.69 -1.87 31.16
CA LEU A 24 -2.69 -0.93 30.62
C LEU A 24 -1.71 -1.63 29.68
N ILE A 25 -1.24 -2.83 30.02
CA ILE A 25 -0.37 -3.63 29.15
C ILE A 25 -1.10 -3.99 27.84
N LEU A 26 -2.36 -4.43 27.91
CA LEU A 26 -3.14 -4.77 26.73
C LEU A 26 -3.36 -3.54 25.82
N LEU A 27 -3.67 -2.38 26.40
CA LEU A 27 -3.78 -1.12 25.66
C LEU A 27 -2.44 -0.76 25.01
N LEU A 28 -1.33 -0.82 25.77
CA LEU A 28 0.01 -0.52 25.25
C LEU A 28 0.36 -1.45 24.08
N CYS A 29 0.12 -2.76 24.22
CA CYS A 29 0.33 -3.73 23.14
C CYS A 29 -0.55 -3.42 21.92
N SER A 30 -1.80 -2.98 22.12
CA SER A 30 -2.68 -2.58 21.02
C SER A 30 -2.15 -1.34 20.28
N PHE A 31 -1.68 -0.32 21.00
CA PHE A 31 -1.09 0.88 20.38
C PHE A 31 0.21 0.56 19.64
N ILE A 32 1.08 -0.26 20.24
CA ILE A 32 2.32 -0.71 19.59
C ILE A 32 1.97 -1.51 18.32
N PHE A 33 0.99 -2.41 18.39
CA PHE A 33 0.56 -3.19 17.24
C PHE A 33 0.07 -2.32 16.08
N VAL A 34 -0.73 -1.28 16.36
CA VAL A 34 -1.20 -0.34 15.34
C VAL A 34 -0.04 0.49 14.77
N ALA A 35 0.88 0.97 15.61
CA ALA A 35 2.05 1.72 15.15
C ALA A 35 3.03 0.87 14.33
N TRP A 36 3.07 -0.44 14.56
CA TRP A 36 3.92 -1.37 13.83
C TRP A 36 3.30 -1.87 12.52
N GLN A 37 2.05 -1.52 12.23
CA GLN A 37 1.47 -1.81 10.92
C GLN A 37 2.10 -0.91 9.86
N GLU A 38 2.95 -1.52 9.02
CA GLU A 38 3.48 -0.83 7.84
C GLU A 38 2.35 -0.38 6.91
N ALA A 39 2.48 0.82 6.36
CA ALA A 39 1.56 1.30 5.33
C ALA A 39 1.63 0.38 4.08
N PRO A 40 0.49 0.10 3.45
CA PRO A 40 0.45 -0.55 2.14
C PRO A 40 1.16 0.34 1.11
N ARG A 41 1.80 -0.31 0.15
CA ARG A 41 2.59 0.35 -0.90
C ARG A 41 2.03 0.02 -2.27
N LEU A 42 2.14 0.97 -3.18
CA LEU A 42 1.90 0.81 -4.60
C LEU A 42 3.26 0.88 -5.30
N THR A 43 3.67 -0.20 -5.94
CA THR A 43 4.90 -0.25 -6.74
C THR A 43 4.53 -0.21 -8.22
N ILE A 44 5.20 0.65 -8.95
CA ILE A 44 4.98 0.86 -10.38
C ILE A 44 6.29 0.58 -11.09
N HIS A 45 6.28 -0.40 -11.99
CA HIS A 45 7.39 -0.76 -12.84
C HIS A 45 7.13 -0.13 -14.22
N ASN A 46 7.80 0.98 -14.52
CA ASN A 46 7.75 1.61 -15.83
C ASN A 46 8.83 1.02 -16.72
N ILE A 47 8.47 0.08 -17.59
CA ILE A 47 9.37 -0.50 -18.61
C ILE A 47 9.17 0.17 -19.98
N SER A 48 8.41 1.28 -20.03
CA SER A 48 8.28 2.07 -21.24
C SER A 48 9.48 3.01 -21.42
N ASN A 49 9.72 3.38 -22.68
CA ASN A 49 10.78 4.33 -23.04
C ASN A 49 10.40 5.79 -22.78
N GLN A 50 9.25 6.06 -22.17
CA GLN A 50 8.75 7.42 -21.93
C GLN A 50 8.54 7.71 -20.44
N PRO A 51 8.77 8.96 -20.01
CA PRO A 51 8.36 9.40 -18.68
C PRO A 51 6.84 9.50 -18.60
N LEU A 52 6.29 9.22 -17.42
CA LEU A 52 4.85 9.17 -17.16
C LEU A 52 4.46 10.18 -16.09
N LEU A 53 3.51 11.05 -16.39
CA LEU A 53 2.85 11.86 -15.37
C LEU A 53 1.69 11.06 -14.79
N TYR A 54 1.68 10.85 -13.47
CA TYR A 54 0.69 9.99 -12.83
C TYR A 54 -0.17 10.72 -11.80
N ILE A 55 -1.37 10.19 -11.60
CA ILE A 55 -2.30 10.54 -10.53
C ILE A 55 -2.78 9.24 -9.89
N VAL A 56 -2.72 9.18 -8.55
CA VAL A 56 -3.28 8.09 -7.75
C VAL A 56 -4.45 8.64 -6.94
N LYS A 57 -5.60 7.97 -7.06
CA LYS A 57 -6.77 8.20 -6.21
C LYS A 57 -7.03 6.98 -5.34
N VAL A 58 -7.26 7.21 -4.05
CA VAL A 58 -7.60 6.18 -3.08
C VAL A 58 -9.02 6.44 -2.61
N ASN A 59 -9.92 5.48 -2.82
CA ASN A 59 -11.36 5.59 -2.52
C ASN A 59 -12.01 6.84 -3.14
N GLY A 60 -11.56 7.25 -4.33
CA GLY A 60 -12.06 8.42 -5.04
C GLY A 60 -11.39 9.74 -4.68
N ASN A 61 -10.60 9.79 -3.59
CA ASN A 61 -9.87 10.98 -3.19
C ASN A 61 -8.47 11.00 -3.80
N GLU A 62 -8.04 12.16 -4.29
CA GLU A 62 -6.67 12.34 -4.79
C GLU A 62 -5.66 12.16 -3.66
N SER A 63 -4.69 11.27 -3.89
CA SER A 63 -3.73 10.84 -2.88
C SER A 63 -2.29 11.19 -3.25
N SER A 64 -1.91 11.06 -4.51
CA SER A 64 -0.54 11.34 -4.97
C SER A 64 -0.54 11.73 -6.44
N VAL A 65 0.37 12.62 -6.81
CA VAL A 65 0.61 13.07 -8.18
C VAL A 65 2.11 13.22 -8.37
N GLY A 66 2.63 12.85 -9.54
CA GLY A 66 4.05 13.00 -9.82
C GLY A 66 4.45 12.57 -11.22
N SER A 67 5.76 12.37 -11.40
CA SER A 67 6.35 11.85 -12.63
C SER A 67 7.17 10.60 -12.33
N ILE A 68 7.08 9.60 -13.22
CA ILE A 68 7.86 8.36 -13.17
C ILE A 68 8.77 8.35 -14.41
N PRO A 69 10.09 8.38 -14.25
CA PRO A 69 11.03 8.28 -15.37
C PRO A 69 10.86 6.96 -16.14
N SER A 70 11.32 6.94 -17.40
CA SER A 70 11.35 5.72 -18.21
C SER A 70 12.29 4.67 -17.61
N ASN A 71 11.96 3.39 -17.79
CA ASN A 71 12.78 2.25 -17.32
C ASN A 71 13.14 2.30 -15.83
N THR A 72 12.20 2.74 -14.98
CA THR A 72 12.38 2.81 -13.52
C THR A 72 11.28 2.10 -12.74
N GLU A 73 11.61 1.74 -11.51
CA GLU A 73 10.65 1.31 -10.50
C GLU A 73 10.39 2.46 -9.52
N PHE A 74 9.11 2.73 -9.26
CA PHE A 74 8.70 3.77 -8.33
C PHE A 74 7.73 3.22 -7.29
N THR A 75 7.94 3.56 -6.02
CA THR A 75 7.08 3.09 -4.92
C THR A 75 6.39 4.27 -4.24
N ILE A 76 5.07 4.16 -4.08
CA ILE A 76 4.21 5.15 -3.43
C ILE A 76 3.66 4.55 -2.14
N ASN A 77 3.85 5.25 -1.02
CA ASN A 77 3.19 4.89 0.23
C ASN A 77 1.73 5.34 0.17
N LEU A 78 0.81 4.43 0.48
CA LEU A 78 -0.61 4.70 0.41
C LEU A 78 -1.15 5.14 1.79
N PRO A 79 -2.03 6.16 1.86
CA PRO A 79 -2.47 6.75 3.12
C PRO A 79 -3.62 5.95 3.78
N PHE A 80 -3.50 4.63 3.87
CA PHE A 80 -4.47 3.79 4.59
C PHE A 80 -3.79 2.65 5.35
N ILE A 81 -4.52 2.01 6.28
CA ILE A 81 -4.00 0.94 7.14
C ILE A 81 -4.20 -0.41 6.43
N LYS A 82 -3.20 -1.31 6.49
CA LYS A 82 -3.31 -2.69 5.96
C LYS A 82 -4.57 -3.38 6.49
N GLY A 83 -5.24 -4.15 5.63
CA GLY A 83 -6.47 -4.88 5.97
C GLY A 83 -7.77 -4.09 5.80
N ARG A 84 -7.72 -2.80 5.42
CA ARG A 84 -8.89 -2.10 4.86
C ARG A 84 -8.95 -2.27 3.36
N ASN A 85 -10.11 -2.68 2.85
CA ASN A 85 -10.39 -2.68 1.42
C ASN A 85 -10.40 -1.23 0.92
N ALA A 86 -9.45 -0.88 0.07
CA ALA A 86 -9.40 0.39 -0.63
C ALA A 86 -9.42 0.15 -2.14
N ALA A 87 -10.14 1.00 -2.85
CA ALA A 87 -10.08 1.09 -4.30
C ALA A 87 -8.96 2.05 -4.67
N ILE A 88 -7.99 1.59 -5.44
CA ILE A 88 -6.88 2.39 -5.94
C ILE A 88 -7.07 2.57 -7.44
N TYR A 89 -7.28 3.81 -7.83
CA TYR A 89 -7.30 4.21 -9.22
C TYR A 89 -5.96 4.85 -9.56
N PHE A 90 -5.25 4.25 -10.49
CA PHE A 90 -4.01 4.76 -11.04
C PHE A 90 -4.26 5.24 -12.46
N GLN A 91 -3.85 6.47 -12.75
CA GLN A 91 -3.87 7.03 -14.09
C GLN A 91 -2.49 7.57 -14.39
N ALA A 92 -1.95 7.24 -15.56
CA ALA A 92 -0.73 7.81 -16.08
C ALA A 92 -0.94 8.37 -17.48
N LYS A 93 -0.17 9.40 -17.82
CA LYS A 93 -0.24 10.13 -19.08
C LYS A 93 1.17 10.33 -19.63
N THR A 94 1.34 10.02 -20.90
CA THR A 94 2.49 10.43 -21.72
C THR A 94 2.12 11.64 -22.59
N SER A 95 3.00 12.06 -23.50
CA SER A 95 2.69 13.07 -24.52
C SER A 95 1.42 12.72 -25.31
N ASP A 96 1.26 11.44 -25.64
CA ASP A 96 0.34 11.01 -26.71
C ASP A 96 -0.77 10.07 -26.22
N LYS A 97 -0.64 9.49 -25.02
CA LYS A 97 -1.58 8.47 -24.51
C LYS A 97 -1.87 8.67 -23.02
N VAL A 98 -3.09 8.34 -22.64
CA VAL A 98 -3.52 8.22 -21.24
C VAL A 98 -3.86 6.76 -20.97
N ILE A 99 -3.35 6.24 -19.85
CA ILE A 99 -3.54 4.87 -19.40
C ILE A 99 -4.08 4.89 -17.99
N SER A 100 -4.97 3.96 -17.66
CA SER A 100 -5.60 3.90 -16.35
C SER A 100 -5.85 2.47 -15.94
N SER A 101 -5.70 2.20 -14.64
CA SER A 101 -6.01 0.90 -14.05
C SER A 101 -6.64 1.09 -12.68
N LEU A 102 -7.54 0.16 -12.33
CA LEU A 102 -8.22 0.12 -11.05
C LEU A 102 -7.85 -1.18 -10.34
N ALA A 103 -7.22 -1.07 -9.19
CA ALA A 103 -6.96 -2.21 -8.31
C ALA A 103 -7.77 -2.07 -7.02
N ARG A 104 -8.14 -3.20 -6.42
CA ARG A 104 -8.64 -3.25 -5.05
C ARG A 104 -7.59 -3.89 -4.16
N THR A 105 -7.30 -3.28 -3.04
CA THR A 105 -6.32 -3.81 -2.09
C THR A 105 -6.93 -5.03 -1.40
N GLY A 106 -6.31 -6.19 -1.55
CA GLY A 106 -6.67 -7.38 -0.78
C GLY A 106 -6.23 -7.28 0.69
N TYR A 107 -6.55 -8.30 1.48
CA TYR A 107 -6.18 -8.39 2.90
C TYR A 107 -4.66 -8.43 3.14
N LEU A 108 -3.86 -8.78 2.13
CA LEU A 108 -2.42 -9.00 2.23
C LEU A 108 -1.72 -8.41 1.00
N GLY A 109 -0.82 -7.46 1.21
CA GLY A 109 0.24 -7.13 0.25
C GLY A 109 -0.06 -5.95 -0.67
N GLY A 110 1.01 -5.21 -0.97
CA GLY A 110 1.01 -4.03 -1.84
C GLY A 110 0.54 -4.34 -3.25
N ILE A 111 0.23 -3.29 -4.00
CA ILE A 111 -0.22 -3.40 -5.40
C ILE A 111 0.98 -3.17 -6.30
N HIS A 112 1.08 -3.97 -7.35
CA HIS A 112 2.09 -3.83 -8.38
C HIS A 112 1.42 -3.48 -9.71
N PHE A 113 1.88 -2.43 -10.37
CA PHE A 113 1.52 -2.12 -11.75
C PHE A 113 2.76 -2.22 -12.64
N TYR A 114 2.64 -2.96 -13.74
CA TYR A 114 3.66 -3.10 -14.76
C TYR A 114 3.18 -2.35 -16.00
N ILE A 115 3.92 -1.30 -16.38
CA ILE A 115 3.60 -0.46 -17.53
C ILE A 115 4.49 -0.89 -18.68
N GLN A 116 3.92 -1.64 -19.62
CA GLN A 116 4.58 -2.24 -20.76
C GLN A 116 5.06 -1.19 -21.79
N PRO A 117 5.99 -1.55 -22.71
CA PRO A 117 6.51 -0.64 -23.72
C PRO A 117 5.44 -0.06 -24.65
N ASP A 118 4.36 -0.82 -24.90
CA ASP A 118 3.16 -0.41 -25.67
C ASP A 118 2.21 0.51 -24.88
N LEU A 119 2.63 0.93 -23.68
CA LEU A 119 1.84 1.70 -22.72
C LEU A 119 0.55 0.95 -22.36
N ASN A 120 0.66 -0.34 -22.06
CA ASN A 120 -0.41 -1.10 -21.43
C ASN A 120 -0.10 -1.33 -19.94
N ILE A 121 -1.14 -1.38 -19.09
CA ILE A 121 -0.98 -1.61 -17.66
C ILE A 121 -1.40 -3.04 -17.34
N SER A 122 -0.48 -3.80 -16.76
CA SER A 122 -0.72 -5.13 -16.20
C SER A 122 -0.55 -5.11 -14.67
N MET A 123 -1.28 -5.97 -13.95
CA MET A 123 -1.02 -6.24 -12.54
C MET A 123 -0.09 -7.46 -12.34
N GLU A 124 0.17 -8.19 -13.42
CA GLU A 124 1.07 -9.34 -13.45
C GLU A 124 2.40 -8.94 -14.10
N PRO A 125 3.53 -9.49 -13.60
CA PRO A 125 4.82 -9.25 -14.22
C PRO A 125 4.84 -9.81 -15.64
N THR A 126 5.44 -9.08 -16.57
CA THR A 126 5.66 -9.57 -17.92
C THR A 126 6.63 -10.77 -17.86
N PRO A 127 6.30 -11.93 -18.46
CA PRO A 127 7.19 -13.07 -18.46
C PRO A 127 8.50 -12.73 -19.20
N LEU A 128 9.63 -13.15 -18.65
CA LEU A 128 10.95 -13.00 -19.27
C LEU A 128 10.91 -13.69 -20.65
N GLY A 129 11.08 -12.91 -21.73
CA GLY A 129 11.05 -13.39 -23.11
C GLY A 129 10.00 -12.73 -24.02
N PHE A 130 8.96 -12.09 -23.48
CA PHE A 130 7.95 -11.38 -24.28
C PHE A 130 8.33 -9.92 -24.60
N MET A 131 9.46 -9.43 -24.09
CA MET A 131 9.90 -8.04 -24.32
C MET A 131 10.63 -7.85 -25.66
N THR A 132 10.88 -8.92 -26.43
CA THR A 132 11.81 -8.87 -27.57
C THR A 132 11.15 -8.87 -28.96
N GLU A 133 9.86 -9.22 -29.10
CA GLU A 133 9.29 -9.42 -30.45
C GLU A 133 8.56 -8.21 -31.08
N GLN A 134 8.19 -7.19 -30.30
CA GLN A 134 7.50 -6.02 -30.85
C GLN A 134 8.41 -4.83 -31.18
N GLN A 135 9.66 -4.83 -30.75
CA GLN A 135 10.60 -3.73 -31.04
C GLN A 135 11.41 -3.97 -32.33
N GLU A 136 11.56 -5.23 -32.77
CA GLU A 136 12.33 -5.57 -33.99
C GLU A 136 11.50 -5.47 -35.28
N LYS A 137 10.17 -5.30 -35.19
CA LYS A 137 9.30 -5.31 -36.38
C LYS A 137 9.05 -3.94 -37.03
N ASP A 138 9.44 -2.85 -36.37
CA ASP A 138 9.25 -1.49 -36.91
C ASP A 138 10.51 -0.89 -37.55
N GLU A 139 11.69 -1.54 -37.47
CA GLU A 139 12.92 -1.05 -38.13
C GLU A 139 13.25 -1.72 -39.47
N VAL A 140 12.46 -2.67 -39.94
CA VAL A 140 12.71 -3.30 -41.25
C VAL A 140 11.44 -3.34 -42.07
N ILE A 141 11.19 -2.27 -42.82
CA ILE A 141 10.77 -2.34 -44.23
C ILE A 141 10.91 -0.94 -44.88
N ILE A 142 11.46 -0.69 -46.08
CA ILE A 142 12.30 -1.36 -47.07
C ILE A 142 12.73 -0.23 -48.05
N LYS A 143 13.99 -0.29 -48.53
CA LYS A 143 14.58 0.26 -49.78
C LYS A 143 14.79 1.76 -49.97
#